data_AF-A0A0C9Z9L7-F1
#
_entry.id   AF-A0A0C9Z9L7-F1
#
_cell.length_a   1.000
_cell.length_b   1.000
_cell.length_c   1.000
_cell.angle_alpha   90.00
_cell.angle_beta   90.00
_cell.angle_gamma   90.00
#
_symmetry.space_group_name_H-M   'P 1'
#
loop_
_entity.id
_entity.type
_entity.pdbx_description
1 polymer ?
#
loop_
_entity_poly.entity_id
_entity_poly.type
_entity_poly.pdbx_seq_one_letter_code
_entity_poly.pdbx_strand_id
1 'polypeptide(L)'
;FSMDNAENNTSMMDQLADLLNEREPPLEFVAKDRRIMCFAHIINLCVQDVISGFTAADVADDLARAWRDDTEEKDKYIEAMRGNPLALARYAVRAIRASGIRRDEPMVQVPHKVQQQMSTEARPTLSRAVPSFELFMTAWEKMQQENRRLAPFIEVGLIKARRYYNRMDNTKAYIISMLVDPFLQFRWIKMHWAQDWVVRAEESVITLV
;
A
#
# COMPACT_ATOMS: atom_id res chain seq x y z
N PHE A 1 -6.15 -6.52 17.41
CA PHE A 1 -7.31 -6.79 16.52
C PHE A 1 -7.00 -6.31 15.12
N SER A 2 -7.50 -6.99 14.06
CA SER A 2 -7.50 -6.41 12.70
C SER A 2 -8.79 -5.63 12.49
N MET A 3 -8.70 -4.35 12.15
CA MET A 3 -9.86 -3.48 11.93
C MET A 3 -9.73 -2.75 10.60
N ASP A 4 -10.85 -2.34 10.01
CA ASP A 4 -10.83 -1.42 8.87
C ASP A 4 -10.24 -0.05 9.27
N ASN A 5 -9.78 0.72 8.30
CA ASN A 5 -8.99 1.93 8.58
C ASN A 5 -9.85 3.19 8.71
N ALA A 6 -11.13 3.03 9.02
CA ALA A 6 -12.00 4.13 9.37
C ALA A 6 -11.48 4.87 10.62
N GLU A 7 -11.74 6.17 10.70
CA GLU A 7 -11.22 7.03 11.76
C GLU A 7 -11.82 6.71 13.13
N ASN A 8 -13.08 6.27 13.17
CA ASN A 8 -13.75 5.82 14.40
C ASN A 8 -13.00 4.66 15.09
N ASN A 9 -12.35 3.77 14.33
CA ASN A 9 -11.54 2.69 14.87
C ASN A 9 -10.21 3.19 15.47
N THR A 10 -9.75 4.38 15.07
CA THR A 10 -8.65 5.06 15.78
C THR A 10 -9.14 5.47 17.15
N SER A 11 -10.22 6.25 17.22
CA SER A 11 -10.79 6.75 18.47
C SER A 11 -11.19 5.64 19.43
N MET A 12 -11.74 4.54 18.91
CA MET A 12 -12.11 3.37 19.71
C MET A 12 -10.87 2.69 20.34
N MET A 13 -9.77 2.56 19.59
CA MET A 13 -8.54 1.95 20.12
C MET A 13 -7.86 2.85 21.16
N ASP A 14 -7.95 4.17 21.01
CA ASP A 14 -7.44 5.12 21.99
C ASP A 14 -8.23 5.03 23.30
N GLN A 15 -9.58 5.03 23.23
CA GLN A 15 -10.43 4.83 24.41
C GLN A 15 -10.21 3.47 25.07
N LEU A 16 -10.00 2.41 24.28
CA LEU A 16 -9.70 1.08 24.81
C LEU A 16 -8.36 1.08 25.56
N ALA A 17 -7.36 1.80 25.06
CA ALA A 17 -6.08 1.93 25.74
C ALA A 17 -6.23 2.60 27.10
N ASP A 18 -6.97 3.71 27.15
CA ASP A 18 -7.24 4.42 28.40
C ASP A 18 -7.91 3.49 29.43
N LEU A 19 -8.98 2.81 29.03
CA LEU A 19 -9.72 1.89 29.90
C LEU A 19 -8.88 0.71 30.40
N LEU A 20 -8.05 0.13 29.53
CA LEU A 20 -7.21 -1.02 29.89
C LEU A 20 -6.06 -0.62 30.80
N ASN A 21 -5.44 0.53 30.57
CA ASN A 21 -4.37 1.04 31.43
C ASN A 21 -4.88 1.49 32.80
N GLU A 22 -6.10 2.03 32.88
CA GLU A 22 -6.74 2.36 34.15
C GLU A 22 -7.08 1.10 34.96
N ARG A 23 -7.57 0.05 34.30
CA ARG A 23 -8.06 -1.16 34.97
C ARG A 23 -6.96 -2.18 35.27
N GLU A 24 -5.95 -2.26 34.41
CA GLU A 24 -4.82 -3.17 34.53
C GLU A 24 -3.49 -2.41 34.32
N PRO A 25 -3.02 -1.68 35.34
CA PRO A 25 -1.81 -0.86 35.26
C PRO A 25 -0.54 -1.55 34.74
N PRO A 26 -0.26 -2.86 35.01
CA PRO A 26 0.93 -3.50 34.46
C PRO A 26 0.83 -3.84 32.97
N LEU A 27 -0.33 -3.68 32.33
CA LEU A 27 -0.58 -4.14 30.95
C LEU A 27 0.07 -3.24 29.87
N GLU A 28 0.47 -2.00 30.22
CA GLU A 28 1.05 -0.97 29.33
C GLU A 28 0.50 -1.06 27.89
N PHE A 29 -0.80 -0.82 27.75
CA PHE A 29 -1.53 -0.88 26.50
C PHE A 29 -1.29 0.35 25.62
N VAL A 30 -0.62 0.14 24.49
CA VAL A 30 -0.34 1.11 23.43
C VAL A 30 -1.24 0.76 22.24
N ALA A 31 -2.22 1.63 21.96
CA ALA A 31 -3.21 1.46 20.89
C ALA A 31 -2.55 1.24 19.52
N LYS A 32 -1.49 2.00 19.22
CA LYS A 32 -0.78 1.96 17.94
C LYS A 32 -0.15 0.60 17.67
N ASP A 33 0.51 0.00 18.67
CA ASP A 33 1.20 -1.29 18.54
C ASP A 33 0.23 -2.47 18.44
N ARG A 34 -0.99 -2.32 18.99
CA ARG A 34 -1.99 -3.39 19.11
C ARG A 34 -3.10 -3.32 18.06
N ARG A 35 -3.07 -2.29 17.20
CA ARG A 35 -3.97 -2.14 16.05
C ARG A 35 -3.31 -2.65 14.77
N ILE A 36 -3.74 -3.83 14.34
CA ILE A 36 -3.40 -4.35 13.01
C ILE A 36 -4.38 -3.73 12.00
N MET A 37 -3.86 -3.17 10.94
CA MET A 37 -4.68 -2.56 9.90
C MET A 37 -5.16 -3.62 8.90
N CYS A 38 -6.39 -3.45 8.41
CA CYS A 38 -6.92 -4.31 7.36
C CYS A 38 -6.17 -4.06 6.04
N PHE A 39 -5.32 -5.02 5.65
CA PHE A 39 -4.52 -4.97 4.43
C PHE A 39 -5.39 -4.75 3.18
N ALA A 40 -6.46 -5.55 3.03
CA ALA A 40 -7.38 -5.46 1.90
C ALA A 40 -8.03 -4.07 1.78
N HIS A 41 -8.38 -3.47 2.92
CA HIS A 41 -8.96 -2.14 2.94
C HIS A 41 -7.95 -1.07 2.49
N ILE A 42 -6.68 -1.18 2.89
CA ILE A 42 -5.62 -0.25 2.43
C ILE A 42 -5.46 -0.32 0.92
N ILE A 43 -5.36 -1.52 0.37
CA ILE A 43 -5.21 -1.74 -1.07
C ILE A 43 -6.41 -1.16 -1.84
N ASN A 44 -7.63 -1.37 -1.35
CA ASN A 44 -8.82 -0.78 -1.93
C ASN A 44 -8.78 0.76 -1.89
N LEU A 45 -8.35 1.37 -0.78
CA LEU A 45 -8.18 2.82 -0.70
C LEU A 45 -7.14 3.34 -1.69
N CYS A 46 -6.02 2.65 -1.88
CA CYS A 46 -5.02 3.03 -2.90
C CYS A 46 -5.60 2.99 -4.31
N VAL A 47 -6.38 1.96 -4.65
CA VAL A 47 -7.05 1.84 -5.96
C VAL A 47 -8.12 2.92 -6.12
N GLN A 48 -8.91 3.19 -5.09
CA GLN A 48 -9.92 4.25 -5.12
C GLN A 48 -9.31 5.63 -5.32
N ASP A 49 -8.16 5.93 -4.71
CA ASP A 49 -7.44 7.18 -4.94
C ASP A 49 -6.96 7.31 -6.39
N VAL A 50 -6.41 6.22 -6.97
CA VAL A 50 -6.03 6.19 -8.40
C VAL A 50 -7.25 6.47 -9.28
N ILE A 51 -8.40 5.81 -9.02
CA ILE A 51 -9.64 6.00 -9.78
C ILE A 51 -10.18 7.43 -9.61
N SER A 52 -10.11 7.98 -8.40
CA SER A 52 -10.54 9.35 -8.12
C SER A 52 -9.67 10.36 -8.87
N GLY A 53 -8.35 10.10 -8.94
CA GLY A 53 -7.43 10.84 -9.79
C GLY A 53 -7.81 10.79 -11.27
N PHE A 54 -8.40 9.70 -11.77
CA PHE A 54 -8.94 9.66 -13.13
C PHE A 54 -10.28 10.38 -13.29
N THR A 55 -10.97 10.78 -12.23
CA THR A 55 -12.33 11.35 -12.32
C THR A 55 -12.42 12.80 -11.85
N ALA A 56 -11.32 13.36 -11.33
CA ALA A 56 -11.25 14.76 -10.96
C ALA A 56 -11.31 15.68 -12.19
N ALA A 57 -12.02 16.81 -12.03
CA ALA A 57 -12.42 17.69 -13.13
C ALA A 57 -11.26 18.48 -13.74
N ASP A 58 -10.18 18.66 -12.99
CA ASP A 58 -8.99 19.47 -13.28
C ASP A 58 -7.76 18.63 -13.66
N VAL A 59 -7.90 17.31 -13.67
CA VAL A 59 -6.81 16.35 -13.89
C VAL A 59 -6.04 16.62 -15.16
N ALA A 60 -6.75 16.95 -16.25
CA ALA A 60 -6.12 17.26 -17.52
C ALA A 60 -5.26 18.54 -17.44
N ASP A 61 -5.70 19.54 -16.69
CA ASP A 61 -4.95 20.78 -16.46
C ASP A 61 -3.74 20.57 -15.56
N ASP A 62 -3.88 19.77 -14.51
CA ASP A 62 -2.77 19.44 -13.61
C ASP A 62 -1.71 18.57 -14.29
N LEU A 63 -2.13 17.60 -15.10
CA LEU A 63 -1.22 16.84 -15.96
C LEU A 63 -0.49 17.73 -16.96
N ALA A 64 -1.18 18.67 -17.60
CA ALA A 64 -0.55 19.58 -18.56
C ALA A 64 0.54 20.43 -17.92
N ARG A 65 0.35 20.86 -16.66
CA ARG A 65 1.33 21.61 -15.87
C ARG A 65 2.49 20.74 -15.38
N ALA A 66 2.23 19.50 -14.98
CA ALA A 66 3.24 18.59 -14.43
C ALA A 66 4.13 17.94 -15.51
N TRP A 67 3.60 17.76 -16.72
CA TRP A 67 4.31 17.10 -17.82
C TRP A 67 5.31 18.06 -18.49
N ARG A 68 6.58 17.93 -18.10
CA ARG A 68 7.68 18.84 -18.47
C ARG A 68 8.13 18.79 -19.94
N ASP A 69 7.87 17.70 -20.65
CA ASP A 69 8.25 17.55 -22.06
C ASP A 69 7.09 18.03 -22.94
N ASP A 70 7.40 18.85 -23.94
CA ASP A 70 6.42 19.40 -24.88
C ASP A 70 6.41 18.56 -26.16
N THR A 71 5.43 17.65 -26.27
CA THR A 71 5.31 16.71 -27.40
C THR A 71 3.88 16.68 -27.93
N GLU A 72 3.73 16.47 -29.23
CA GLU A 72 2.41 16.33 -29.88
C GLU A 72 1.58 15.16 -29.29
N GLU A 73 2.27 14.17 -28.72
CA GLU A 73 1.67 13.04 -28.02
C GLU A 73 1.09 13.42 -26.65
N LYS A 74 1.73 14.37 -25.94
CA LYS A 74 1.19 14.96 -24.71
C LYS A 74 -0.10 15.70 -25.01
N ASP A 75 -0.13 16.58 -26.01
CA ASP A 75 -1.33 17.38 -26.32
C ASP A 75 -2.53 16.50 -26.67
N LYS A 76 -2.32 15.47 -27.51
CA LYS A 76 -3.36 14.48 -27.84
C LYS A 76 -3.85 13.72 -26.60
N TYR A 77 -2.96 13.43 -25.66
CA TYR A 77 -3.32 12.73 -24.42
C TYR A 77 -4.10 13.63 -23.44
N ILE A 78 -3.67 14.89 -23.27
CA ILE A 78 -4.37 15.88 -22.42
C ILE A 78 -5.76 16.16 -22.98
N GLU A 79 -5.89 16.30 -24.29
CA GLU A 79 -7.20 16.55 -24.91
C GLU A 79 -8.14 15.35 -24.78
N ALA A 80 -7.61 14.12 -24.92
CA ALA A 80 -8.38 12.91 -24.65
C ALA A 80 -8.78 12.79 -23.16
N MET A 81 -7.92 13.26 -22.25
CA MET A 81 -8.21 13.36 -20.83
C MET A 81 -9.31 14.39 -20.53
N ARG A 82 -9.33 15.56 -21.18
CA ARG A 82 -10.43 16.54 -21.03
C ARG A 82 -11.77 15.99 -21.51
N GLY A 83 -11.76 15.19 -22.58
CA GLY A 83 -12.97 14.64 -23.18
C GLY A 83 -13.60 13.48 -22.42
N ASN A 84 -12.84 12.44 -22.06
CA ASN A 84 -13.36 11.29 -21.31
C ASN A 84 -12.25 10.52 -20.55
N PRO A 85 -11.92 10.99 -19.33
CA PRO A 85 -10.88 10.41 -18.48
C PRO A 85 -11.01 8.90 -18.24
N LEU A 86 -12.25 8.44 -18.00
CA LEU A 86 -12.59 7.05 -17.72
C LEU A 86 -12.45 6.17 -18.97
N ALA A 87 -12.79 6.69 -20.13
CA ALA A 87 -12.53 5.99 -21.40
C ALA A 87 -11.03 5.89 -21.67
N LEU A 88 -10.24 6.91 -21.31
CA LEU A 88 -8.79 6.86 -21.44
C LEU A 88 -8.16 5.89 -20.43
N ALA A 89 -8.64 5.84 -19.19
CA ALA A 89 -8.23 4.84 -18.21
C ALA A 89 -8.55 3.41 -18.69
N ARG A 90 -9.76 3.20 -19.22
CA ARG A 90 -10.16 1.92 -19.82
C ARG A 90 -9.35 1.60 -21.07
N TYR A 91 -9.02 2.59 -21.89
CA TYR A 91 -8.16 2.45 -23.06
C TYR A 91 -6.73 2.10 -22.65
N ALA A 92 -6.16 2.75 -21.63
CA ALA A 92 -4.84 2.43 -21.09
C ALA A 92 -4.81 1.00 -20.53
N VAL A 93 -5.83 0.59 -19.75
CA VAL A 93 -5.99 -0.79 -19.31
C VAL A 93 -6.10 -1.76 -20.49
N ARG A 94 -6.82 -1.40 -21.55
CA ARG A 94 -6.94 -2.21 -22.77
C ARG A 94 -5.64 -2.24 -23.59
N ALA A 95 -4.92 -1.14 -23.70
CA ALA A 95 -3.63 -1.03 -24.38
C ALA A 95 -2.54 -1.81 -23.63
N ILE A 96 -2.56 -1.79 -22.29
CA ILE A 96 -1.73 -2.66 -21.44
C ILE A 96 -2.08 -4.13 -21.69
N ARG A 97 -3.37 -4.47 -21.82
CA ARG A 97 -3.80 -5.85 -22.16
C ARG A 97 -3.45 -6.26 -23.60
N ALA A 98 -3.49 -5.33 -24.56
CA ALA A 98 -3.29 -5.58 -25.99
C ALA A 98 -1.83 -5.53 -26.44
N SER A 99 -0.98 -4.78 -25.73
CA SER A 99 0.47 -4.66 -25.99
C SER A 99 1.24 -5.97 -25.72
N GLY A 100 0.56 -7.01 -25.22
CA GLY A 100 1.20 -8.29 -24.97
C GLY A 100 2.25 -8.21 -23.86
N ILE A 101 2.17 -7.20 -22.97
CA ILE A 101 2.88 -7.16 -21.68
C ILE A 101 2.34 -8.30 -20.81
N ARG A 102 2.74 -9.52 -21.18
CA ARG A 102 2.74 -10.73 -20.39
C ARG A 102 4.14 -10.85 -19.80
N ARG A 103 4.46 -9.93 -18.90
CA ARG A 103 5.31 -10.18 -17.72
C ARG A 103 4.69 -9.39 -16.58
N ASP A 104 3.80 -10.10 -15.89
CA ASP A 104 3.36 -9.87 -14.52
C ASP A 104 2.33 -8.76 -14.28
N GLU A 105 1.06 -9.18 -14.37
CA GLU A 105 -0.14 -8.69 -13.66
C GLU A 105 -0.59 -7.22 -13.80
N PRO A 106 -1.78 -6.95 -14.37
CA PRO A 106 -2.36 -5.60 -14.47
C PRO A 106 -2.42 -4.82 -13.15
N MET A 107 -2.39 -3.48 -13.20
CA MET A 107 -2.50 -2.53 -12.08
C MET A 107 -3.46 -2.94 -10.94
N VAL A 108 -4.64 -3.47 -11.30
CA VAL A 108 -5.70 -3.87 -10.35
C VAL A 108 -5.62 -5.36 -9.96
N GLN A 109 -4.93 -6.17 -10.75
CA GLN A 109 -4.79 -7.61 -10.50
C GLN A 109 -3.77 -7.91 -9.40
N VAL A 110 -2.68 -7.13 -9.30
CA VAL A 110 -1.73 -7.26 -8.18
C VAL A 110 -2.44 -7.00 -6.84
N PRO A 111 -3.11 -5.84 -6.61
CA PRO A 111 -4.05 -5.61 -5.52
C PRO A 111 -4.99 -6.78 -5.23
N HIS A 112 -5.67 -7.27 -6.26
CA HIS A 112 -6.69 -8.30 -6.14
C HIS A 112 -6.10 -9.65 -5.71
N LYS A 113 -4.97 -10.07 -6.29
CA LYS A 113 -4.31 -11.34 -5.96
C LYS A 113 -3.75 -11.34 -4.55
N VAL A 114 -3.11 -10.25 -4.15
CA VAL A 114 -2.61 -10.11 -2.79
C VAL A 114 -3.77 -10.11 -1.80
N GLN A 115 -4.86 -9.38 -2.08
CA GLN A 115 -6.08 -9.43 -1.27
C GLN A 115 -6.67 -10.84 -1.19
N GLN A 116 -6.73 -11.57 -2.31
CA GLN A 116 -7.28 -12.91 -2.37
C GLN A 116 -6.43 -13.90 -1.57
N GLN A 117 -5.10 -13.90 -1.74
CA GLN A 117 -4.19 -14.75 -0.97
C GLN A 117 -4.37 -14.55 0.54
N MET A 118 -4.41 -13.29 0.97
CA MET A 118 -4.60 -12.92 2.37
C MET A 118 -5.99 -13.29 2.92
N SER A 119 -6.99 -13.44 2.06
CA SER A 119 -8.36 -13.83 2.45
C SER A 119 -8.56 -15.35 2.50
N THR A 120 -7.73 -16.12 1.78
CA THR A 120 -7.86 -17.59 1.67
C THR A 120 -6.94 -18.37 2.59
N GLU A 121 -5.92 -17.74 3.17
CA GLU A 121 -4.94 -18.42 4.01
C GLU A 121 -5.51 -18.78 5.39
N ALA A 122 -5.47 -20.08 5.73
CA ALA A 122 -5.87 -20.60 7.03
C ALA A 122 -4.80 -20.38 8.14
N ARG A 123 -3.66 -19.77 7.82
CA ARG A 123 -2.52 -19.52 8.72
C ARG A 123 -2.37 -18.02 9.00
N PRO A 124 -1.67 -17.61 10.08
CA PRO A 124 -1.51 -16.21 10.42
C PRO A 124 -0.86 -15.44 9.26
N THR A 125 -1.66 -14.65 8.55
CA THR A 125 -1.28 -13.89 7.34
C THR A 125 -0.44 -12.66 7.67
N LEU A 126 -0.26 -12.33 8.95
CA LEU A 126 0.41 -11.09 9.37
C LEU A 126 1.88 -11.05 8.96
N SER A 127 2.58 -12.19 8.99
CA SER A 127 3.98 -12.30 8.58
C SER A 127 4.18 -11.98 7.10
N ARG A 128 3.15 -12.24 6.27
CA ARG A 128 3.17 -11.98 4.83
C ARG A 128 2.68 -10.59 4.46
N ALA A 129 2.11 -9.83 5.39
CA ALA A 129 1.52 -8.53 5.10
C ALA A 129 2.57 -7.52 4.60
N VAL A 130 3.73 -7.42 5.27
CA VAL A 130 4.81 -6.50 4.86
C VAL A 130 5.40 -6.91 3.49
N PRO A 131 5.85 -8.17 3.27
CA PRO A 131 6.32 -8.62 1.95
C PRO A 131 5.30 -8.40 0.83
N SER A 132 4.02 -8.62 1.12
CA SER A 132 2.93 -8.42 0.16
C SER A 132 2.72 -6.95 -0.19
N PHE A 133 2.90 -6.06 0.79
CA PHE A 133 2.81 -4.62 0.58
C PHE A 133 4.02 -4.09 -0.21
N GLU A 134 5.23 -4.59 0.08
CA GLU A 134 6.46 -4.28 -0.67
C GLU A 134 6.33 -4.73 -2.14
N LEU A 135 5.80 -5.94 -2.39
CA LEU A 135 5.57 -6.45 -3.75
C LEU A 135 4.57 -5.57 -4.52
N PHE A 136 3.47 -5.18 -3.87
CA PHE A 136 2.48 -4.28 -4.44
C PHE A 136 3.09 -2.92 -4.82
N MET A 137 3.84 -2.30 -3.91
CA MET A 137 4.50 -1.01 -4.17
C MET A 137 5.53 -1.11 -5.29
N THR A 138 6.38 -2.14 -5.26
CA THR A 138 7.41 -2.38 -6.29
C THR A 138 6.78 -2.54 -7.68
N ALA A 139 5.67 -3.28 -7.78
CA ALA A 139 4.96 -3.47 -9.04
C ALA A 139 4.39 -2.14 -9.57
N TRP A 140 3.85 -1.30 -8.70
CA TRP A 140 3.32 0.01 -9.08
C TRP A 140 4.42 1.01 -9.45
N GLU A 141 5.54 1.02 -8.73
CA GLU A 141 6.73 1.83 -9.07
C GLU A 141 7.31 1.43 -10.43
N LYS A 142 7.42 0.13 -10.71
CA LYS A 142 7.84 -0.37 -12.03
C LYS A 142 6.87 0.09 -13.13
N MET A 143 5.56 -0.03 -12.89
CA MET A 143 4.55 0.41 -13.85
C MET A 143 4.58 1.94 -14.09
N GLN A 144 4.91 2.73 -13.07
CA GLN A 144 5.16 4.17 -13.20
C GLN A 144 6.34 4.48 -14.13
N GLN A 145 7.42 3.69 -14.05
CA GLN A 145 8.60 3.82 -14.92
C GLN A 145 8.30 3.41 -16.36
N GLU A 146 7.51 2.35 -16.56
CA GLU A 146 7.18 1.80 -17.89
C GLU A 146 6.08 2.60 -18.61
N ASN A 147 5.20 3.30 -17.87
CA ASN A 147 4.05 4.02 -18.43
C ASN A 147 3.97 5.46 -17.93
N ARG A 148 4.69 6.37 -18.61
CA ARG A 148 4.74 7.81 -18.30
C ARG A 148 3.37 8.49 -18.25
N ARG A 149 2.40 7.99 -19.03
CA ARG A 149 1.00 8.45 -19.08
C ARG A 149 0.19 8.12 -17.81
N LEU A 150 0.52 7.01 -17.14
CA LEU A 150 -0.14 6.55 -15.91
C LEU A 150 0.60 7.00 -14.65
N ALA A 151 1.85 7.42 -14.80
CA ALA A 151 2.73 7.78 -13.70
C ALA A 151 2.13 8.75 -12.64
N PRO A 152 1.46 9.87 -13.00
CA PRO A 152 0.92 10.77 -12.00
C PRO A 152 -0.26 10.17 -11.23
N PHE A 153 -1.05 9.28 -11.85
CA PHE A 153 -2.18 8.63 -11.19
C PHE A 153 -1.71 7.55 -10.22
N ILE A 154 -0.75 6.74 -10.65
CA ILE A 154 -0.13 5.71 -9.81
C ILE A 154 0.54 6.35 -8.58
N GLU A 155 1.15 7.51 -8.76
CA GLU A 155 1.81 8.24 -7.68
C GLU A 155 0.86 8.60 -6.54
N VAL A 156 -0.38 9.04 -6.83
CA VAL A 156 -1.39 9.33 -5.80
C VAL A 156 -1.65 8.10 -4.93
N GLY A 157 -1.80 6.95 -5.56
CA GLY A 157 -1.98 5.68 -4.85
C GLY A 157 -0.74 5.25 -4.06
N LEU A 158 0.46 5.44 -4.61
CA LEU A 158 1.73 5.14 -3.94
C LEU A 158 2.00 6.04 -2.72
N ILE A 159 1.60 7.31 -2.75
CA ILE A 159 1.67 8.21 -1.59
C ILE A 159 0.88 7.63 -0.42
N LYS A 160 -0.34 7.16 -0.69
CA LYS A 160 -1.15 6.49 0.35
C LYS A 160 -0.50 5.19 0.81
N ALA A 161 -0.02 4.38 -0.13
CA ALA A 161 0.67 3.13 0.19
C ALA A 161 1.84 3.37 1.15
N ARG A 162 2.73 4.32 0.85
CA ARG A 162 3.87 4.69 1.70
C ARG A 162 3.44 5.14 3.11
N ARG A 163 2.36 5.91 3.22
CA ARG A 163 1.81 6.33 4.53
C ARG A 163 1.43 5.11 5.38
N TYR A 164 0.81 4.10 4.77
CA TYR A 164 0.42 2.88 5.47
C TYR A 164 1.61 1.96 5.75
N TYR A 165 2.55 1.85 4.82
CA TYR A 165 3.79 1.10 5.01
C TYR A 165 4.59 1.63 6.21
N ASN A 166 4.77 2.94 6.31
CA ASN A 166 5.42 3.58 7.46
C ASN A 166 4.70 3.27 8.79
N ARG A 167 3.38 3.08 8.76
CA ARG A 167 2.65 2.70 9.97
C ARG A 167 2.84 1.23 10.34
N MET A 168 2.95 0.33 9.35
CA MET A 168 3.31 -1.07 9.59
C MET A 168 4.71 -1.19 10.19
N ASP A 169 5.67 -0.43 9.67
CA ASP A 169 7.05 -0.37 10.15
C ASP A 169 7.13 0.06 11.63
N ASN A 170 6.26 0.99 12.04
CA ASN A 170 6.13 1.44 13.42
C ASN A 170 5.26 0.53 14.32
N THR A 171 4.90 -0.67 13.87
CA THR A 171 4.03 -1.60 14.62
C THR A 171 4.75 -2.92 14.85
N LYS A 172 5.23 -3.15 16.08
CA LYS A 172 6.06 -4.31 16.46
C LYS A 172 5.44 -5.66 16.08
N ALA A 173 4.12 -5.77 16.09
CA ALA A 173 3.41 -7.00 15.77
C ALA A 173 3.76 -7.59 14.38
N TYR A 174 4.06 -6.76 13.38
CA TYR A 174 4.49 -7.26 12.06
C TYR A 174 5.87 -7.92 12.15
N ILE A 175 6.84 -7.27 12.80
CA ILE A 175 8.20 -7.78 13.00
C ILE A 175 8.17 -9.11 13.78
N ILE A 176 7.42 -9.15 14.89
CA ILE A 176 7.28 -10.37 15.71
C ILE A 176 6.66 -11.49 14.88
N SER A 177 5.60 -11.20 14.11
CA SER A 177 4.94 -12.22 13.29
C SER A 177 5.86 -12.80 12.21
N MET A 178 6.73 -11.99 11.61
CA MET A 178 7.75 -12.44 10.65
C MET A 178 8.82 -13.30 11.32
N LEU A 179 9.26 -12.93 12.52
CA LEU A 179 10.23 -13.72 13.30
C LEU A 179 9.70 -15.12 13.65
N VAL A 180 8.45 -15.21 14.12
CA VAL A 180 7.82 -16.47 14.55
C VAL A 180 7.47 -17.36 13.35
N ASP A 181 7.34 -16.80 12.15
CA ASP A 181 7.10 -17.57 10.93
C ASP A 181 8.35 -18.38 10.55
N PRO A 182 8.30 -19.73 10.57
CA PRO A 182 9.46 -20.57 10.31
C PRO A 182 10.00 -20.47 8.87
N PHE A 183 9.23 -19.93 7.93
CA PHE A 183 9.63 -19.75 6.53
C PHE A 183 10.26 -18.39 6.24
N LEU A 184 9.80 -17.33 6.91
CA LEU A 184 10.35 -15.97 6.76
C LEU A 184 11.47 -15.70 7.77
N GLN A 185 11.20 -15.97 9.04
CA GLN A 185 12.06 -15.66 10.18
C GLN A 185 12.59 -14.21 10.10
N PHE A 186 13.82 -13.96 10.56
CA PHE A 186 14.50 -12.68 10.34
C PHE A 186 15.16 -12.56 8.95
N ARG A 187 15.06 -13.60 8.12
CA ARG A 187 15.79 -13.68 6.86
C ARG A 187 15.30 -12.65 5.85
N TRP A 188 13.97 -12.45 5.77
CA TRP A 188 13.40 -11.42 4.89
C TRP A 188 13.89 -10.02 5.27
N ILE A 189 13.80 -9.67 6.56
CA ILE A 189 14.24 -8.38 7.10
C ILE A 189 15.72 -8.15 6.78
N LYS A 190 16.60 -9.13 7.07
CA LYS A 190 18.03 -9.03 6.78
C LYS A 190 18.38 -8.92 5.30
N MET A 191 17.54 -9.44 4.42
CA MET A 191 17.77 -9.43 2.97
C MET A 191 17.25 -8.17 2.28
N HIS A 192 16.18 -7.56 2.79
CA HIS A 192 15.46 -6.50 2.07
C HIS A 192 15.50 -5.14 2.77
N TRP A 193 15.79 -5.08 4.07
CA TRP A 193 15.86 -3.83 4.82
C TRP A 193 17.30 -3.32 4.94
N ALA A 194 17.47 -1.99 4.99
CA ALA A 194 18.77 -1.39 5.24
C ALA A 194 19.24 -1.68 6.68
N GLN A 195 20.56 -1.69 6.88
CA GLN A 195 21.17 -2.15 8.13
C GLN A 195 20.63 -1.47 9.39
N ASP A 196 20.39 -0.16 9.34
CA ASP A 196 19.86 0.62 10.47
C ASP A 196 18.47 0.13 10.92
N TRP A 197 17.64 -0.30 9.96
CA TRP A 197 16.31 -0.84 10.21
C TRP A 197 16.36 -2.29 10.70
N VAL A 198 17.35 -3.08 10.26
CA VAL A 198 17.61 -4.41 10.81
C VAL A 198 17.94 -4.31 12.30
N VAL A 199 18.81 -3.38 12.69
CA VAL A 199 19.18 -3.15 14.10
C VAL A 199 17.96 -2.76 14.93
N ARG A 200 17.15 -1.81 14.46
CA ARG A 200 15.89 -1.43 15.15
C ARG A 200 14.91 -2.59 15.30
N ALA A 201 14.81 -3.45 14.28
CA ALA A 201 13.96 -4.63 14.34
C ALA A 201 14.49 -5.63 15.38
N GLU A 202 15.81 -5.85 15.45
CA GLU A 202 16.45 -6.71 16.45
C GLU A 202 16.24 -6.16 17.88
N GLU A 203 16.43 -4.86 18.09
CA GLU A 203 16.15 -4.17 19.36
C GLU A 203 14.68 -4.30 19.78
N SER A 204 13.75 -4.20 18.81
CA SER A 204 12.32 -4.36 19.06
C SER A 204 11.95 -5.77 19.54
N VAL A 205 12.69 -6.79 19.12
CA VAL A 205 12.51 -8.18 19.59
C VAL A 205 13.11 -8.36 20.98
N ILE A 206 14.30 -7.82 21.23
CA ILE A 206 14.99 -7.94 22.52
C ILE A 206 14.19 -7.25 23.64
N THR A 207 13.59 -6.09 23.36
CA THR A 207 12.76 -5.34 24.33
C THR A 207 11.43 -6.01 24.70
N LEU A 208 11.08 -7.14 24.06
CA LEU A 208 9.88 -7.92 24.35
C LEU A 208 10.15 -9.16 25.23
N VAL A 209 11.43 -9.48 25.48
CA VAL A 209 11.90 -10.60 26.33
C VAL A 209 12.37 -10.06 27.66
#